data_AF-A0A836RVU1-F1
#
_entry.id   AF-A0A836RVU1-F1
#
_cell.length_a   1.000
_cell.length_b   1.000
_cell.length_c   1.000
_cell.angle_alpha   90.00
_cell.angle_beta   90.00
_cell.angle_gamma   90.00
#
_symmetry.space_group_name_H-M   'P 1'
#
loop_
_entity.id
_entity.type
_entity.pdbx_description
1 polymer ?
#
loop_
_entity_poly.entity_id
_entity_poly.type
_entity_poly.pdbx_seq_one_letter_code
_entity_poly.pdbx_strand_id
1 'polypeptide(L)' 'MKEIVLFVDKVIDKLNPEQVKQMLDTLEKAYRSGHKVLVMGAGRSGLVGRAFAMRLMHLGFNVYVLGETITPSIG' A
#
# COMPACT_ATOMS: atom_id res chain seq x y z
N MET A 1 8.68 -7.41 24.18
CA MET A 1 8.93 -6.16 23.40
C MET A 1 10.24 -6.20 22.62
N LYS A 2 11.37 -6.67 23.21
CA LYS A 2 12.67 -6.80 22.50
C LYS A 2 12.59 -7.61 21.19
N GLU A 3 11.81 -8.70 21.18
CA GLU A 3 11.67 -9.57 19.99
C GLU A 3 11.04 -8.86 18.78
N ILE A 4 10.03 -8.01 18.99
CA ILE A 4 9.38 -7.25 17.91
C ILE A 4 10.38 -6.28 17.29
N VAL A 5 11.15 -5.58 18.12
CA VAL A 5 12.18 -4.63 17.66
C VAL A 5 13.25 -5.35 16.84
N LEU A 6 13.76 -6.48 17.33
CA LEU A 6 14.75 -7.28 16.61
C LEU A 6 14.19 -7.85 15.29
N PHE A 7 12.91 -8.17 15.24
CA PHE A 7 12.29 -8.64 14.01
C PHE A 7 12.15 -7.51 12.98
N VAL A 8 11.76 -6.30 13.40
CA VAL A 8 11.67 -5.13 12.51
C VAL A 8 13.03 -4.83 11.89
N ASP A 9 14.08 -4.82 12.70
CA ASP A 9 15.47 -4.59 12.25
C ASP A 9 15.88 -5.59 11.17
N LYS A 10 15.67 -6.89 11.43
CA LYS A 10 15.95 -7.96 10.46
C LYS A 10 15.13 -7.88 9.18
N VAL A 11 13.91 -7.34 9.22
CA VAL A 11 13.07 -7.19 8.03
C VAL A 11 13.56 -6.00 7.19
N ILE A 12 13.99 -4.91 7.83
CA ILE A 12 14.56 -3.74 7.14
C ILE A 12 15.79 -4.16 6.34
N ASP A 13 16.69 -4.97 6.92
CA ASP A 13 17.90 -5.47 6.25
C ASP A 13 17.61 -6.33 5.00
N LYS A 14 16.41 -6.91 4.92
CA LYS A 14 16.00 -7.74 3.78
C LYS A 14 15.31 -6.96 2.67
N LEU A 15 15.02 -5.67 2.88
CA LEU A 15 14.41 -4.84 1.85
C LEU A 15 15.38 -4.64 0.69
N ASN A 16 14.94 -4.98 -0.52
CA ASN A 16 15.67 -4.65 -1.73
C ASN A 16 15.32 -3.21 -2.16
N PRO A 17 16.29 -2.27 -2.17
CA PRO A 17 16.04 -0.88 -2.55
C PRO A 17 15.46 -0.72 -3.95
N GLU A 18 15.82 -1.61 -4.89
CA GLU A 18 15.33 -1.53 -6.26
C GLU A 18 13.84 -1.89 -6.36
N GLN A 19 13.37 -2.85 -5.55
CA GLN A 19 11.94 -3.19 -5.50
C GLN A 19 11.11 -2.06 -4.90
N VAL A 20 11.67 -1.38 -3.87
CA VAL A 20 11.02 -0.21 -3.27
C VAL A 20 10.92 0.92 -4.31
N LYS A 21 12.00 1.17 -5.06
CA LYS A 21 12.01 2.17 -6.14
C LYS A 21 10.97 1.84 -7.21
N GLN A 22 10.91 0.60 -7.69
CA GLN A 22 9.90 0.17 -8.67
C GLN A 22 8.46 0.37 -8.18
N MET A 23 8.20 0.11 -6.89
CA MET A 23 6.90 0.40 -6.28
C MET A 23 6.58 1.90 -6.29
N LEU A 24 7.55 2.74 -5.92
CA LEU A 24 7.40 4.20 -5.93
C LEU A 24 7.16 4.73 -7.35
N ASP A 25 7.94 4.28 -8.34
CA ASP A 25 7.78 4.68 -9.75
C ASP A 25 6.38 4.31 -10.27
N THR A 26 5.85 3.15 -9.87
CA THR A 26 4.51 2.70 -10.23
C THR A 26 3.44 3.61 -9.60
N LEU A 27 3.60 3.96 -8.32
CA LEU A 27 2.68 4.88 -7.63
C LEU A 27 2.75 6.29 -8.23
N GLU A 28 3.93 6.83 -8.50
CA GLU A 28 4.09 8.14 -9.12
C GLU A 28 3.43 8.18 -10.50
N LYS A 29 3.63 7.15 -11.32
CA LYS A 29 2.95 7.02 -12.62
C LYS A 29 1.43 7.00 -12.45
N ALA A 30 0.92 6.21 -11.50
CA ALA A 30 -0.51 6.17 -11.23
C ALA A 30 -1.06 7.54 -10.82
N TYR A 31 -0.34 8.26 -9.95
CA TYR A 31 -0.69 9.60 -9.51
C TYR A 31 -0.73 10.60 -10.67
N ARG A 32 0.35 10.70 -11.46
CA ARG A 32 0.46 11.64 -12.58
C ARG A 32 -0.58 11.40 -13.66
N SER A 33 -0.89 10.14 -13.94
CA SER A 33 -1.87 9.77 -14.94
C SER A 33 -3.31 9.71 -14.39
N GLY A 34 -3.55 10.06 -13.12
CA GLY A 34 -4.88 10.04 -12.52
C GLY A 34 -5.51 8.66 -12.40
N HIS A 35 -4.71 7.59 -12.41
CA HIS A 35 -5.20 6.22 -12.30
C HIS A 35 -5.70 5.91 -10.89
N LYS A 36 -6.64 4.96 -10.82
CA LYS A 36 -7.13 4.42 -9.56
C LYS A 36 -6.14 3.38 -9.04
N VAL A 37 -5.76 3.49 -7.77
CA VAL A 37 -5.00 2.47 -7.04
C VAL A 37 -6.00 1.59 -6.29
N LEU A 38 -5.97 0.28 -6.54
CA LEU A 38 -6.80 -0.67 -5.81
C LEU A 38 -5.93 -1.48 -4.86
N VAL A 39 -6.24 -1.42 -3.56
CA VAL A 39 -5.58 -2.21 -2.51
C VAL A 39 -6.48 -3.39 -2.15
N MET A 40 -5.89 -4.59 -2.06
CA MET A 40 -6.62 -5.82 -1.77
C MET A 40 -5.90 -6.62 -0.69
N GLY A 41 -6.66 -7.28 0.18
CA GLY A 41 -6.11 -8.16 1.21
C GLY A 41 -7.21 -8.76 2.08
N ALA A 42 -6.96 -9.95 2.62
CA ALA A 42 -7.89 -10.65 3.50
C ALA A 42 -7.38 -10.66 4.96
N GLY A 43 -8.30 -10.77 5.92
CA GLY A 43 -8.00 -10.86 7.35
C GLY A 43 -7.12 -9.70 7.85
N ARG A 44 -6.03 -10.03 8.56
CA ARG A 44 -5.09 -9.03 9.13
C ARG A 44 -4.36 -8.23 8.05
N SER A 45 -4.01 -8.86 6.93
CA SER A 45 -3.37 -8.15 5.82
C SER A 45 -4.33 -7.15 5.16
N GLY A 46 -5.64 -7.40 5.20
CA GLY A 46 -6.66 -6.43 4.81
C GLY A 46 -6.70 -5.19 5.72
N LEU A 47 -6.48 -5.35 7.04
CA LEU A 47 -6.36 -4.22 7.96
C LEU A 47 -5.12 -3.37 7.67
N VAL A 48 -3.98 -4.00 7.39
CA VAL A 48 -2.74 -3.30 6.99
C VAL A 48 -2.93 -2.60 5.64
N GLY A 49 -3.55 -3.27 4.67
CA GLY A 49 -3.88 -2.70 3.36
C GLY A 49 -4.79 -1.46 3.46
N ARG A 50 -5.81 -1.49 4.32
CA ARG A 50 -6.64 -0.32 4.62
C ARG A 50 -5.84 0.83 5.21
N ALA A 51 -4.97 0.55 6.19
CA ALA A 51 -4.11 1.58 6.77
C ALA A 51 -3.21 2.24 5.71
N PHE A 52 -2.65 1.45 4.81
CA PHE A 52 -1.86 1.93 3.67
C PHE A 52 -2.70 2.77 2.70
N ALA A 53 -3.87 2.29 2.29
CA ALA A 53 -4.78 3.01 1.40
C ALA A 53 -5.21 4.37 2.00
N MET A 54 -5.50 4.44 3.30
CA MET A 54 -5.80 5.72 3.97
C MET A 54 -4.63 6.71 3.86
N ARG A 55 -3.38 6.24 3.98
CA ARG A 55 -2.22 7.13 3.83
C ARG A 55 -2.03 7.60 2.39
N LEU A 56 -2.25 6.72 1.41
CA LEU A 56 -2.24 7.12 -0.01
C LEU A 56 -3.34 8.16 -0.31
N MET A 57 -4.54 8.01 0.25
CA MET A 57 -5.62 8.99 0.12
C MET A 57 -5.19 10.36 0.67
N HIS A 58 -4.58 10.40 1.86
CA HIS A 58 -4.06 11.65 2.44
C HIS A 58 -2.96 12.31 1.59
N LEU A 59 -2.24 11.54 0.78
CA LEU A 59 -1.26 12.02 -0.20
C LEU A 59 -1.92 12.45 -1.53
N GLY A 60 -3.26 12.38 -1.64
CA GLY A 60 -4.01 12.80 -2.82
C GLY A 60 -4.18 11.73 -3.89
N PHE A 61 -3.84 10.47 -3.60
CA PHE A 61 -4.07 9.38 -4.55
C PHE A 61 -5.56 9.03 -4.66
N ASN A 62 -5.99 8.71 -5.88
CA ASN A 62 -7.29 8.09 -6.10
C ASN A 62 -7.22 6.61 -5.74
N VAL A 63 -7.51 6.25 -4.48
CA VAL A 63 -7.27 4.90 -3.94
C VAL A 63 -8.53 4.29 -3.33
N TYR A 64 -8.70 2.99 -3.55
CA TYR A 64 -9.83 2.20 -3.04
C TYR A 64 -9.35 0.89 -2.44
N VAL A 65 -10.16 0.32 -1.55
CA VAL A 65 -9.89 -0.99 -0.94
C VAL A 65 -10.98 -1.95 -1.38
N LEU A 66 -10.61 -3.05 -2.03
CA LEU A 66 -11.59 -4.03 -2.52
C LEU A 66 -12.49 -4.54 -1.39
N GLY A 67 -13.80 -4.53 -1.65
CA GLY A 67 -14.82 -5.00 -0.70
C GLY A 67 -15.39 -3.91 0.20
N GLU A 68 -14.86 -2.68 0.15
CA GLU A 68 -15.44 -1.53 0.85
C GLU A 68 -16.54 -0.86 -0.01
N THR A 69 -17.54 -0.24 0.65
CA THR A 69 -18.76 0.31 0.01
C THR A 69 -18.48 1.37 -1.06
N ILE A 70 -17.37 2.10 -0.94
CA ILE A 70 -17.01 3.19 -1.86
C ILE A 70 -16.17 2.73 -3.07
N THR A 71 -15.91 1.42 -3.19
CA THR A 71 -15.11 0.89 -4.31
C THR A 71 -15.90 1.01 -5.60
N PRO A 72 -15.40 1.72 -6.64
CA PRO A 72 -16.08 1.85 -7.92
C PRO A 72 -16.12 0.51 -8.65
N SER A 73 -16.99 0.40 -9.66
CA SER A 73 -16.96 -0.77 -10.54
C SER A 73 -15.58 -0.94 -11.16
N ILE A 74 -15.05 -2.16 -11.05
CA ILE A 74 -13.84 -2.56 -11.74
C ILE A 74 -14.31 -3.10 -13.10
N GLY A 75 -14.22 -2.25 -14.12
CA GLY A 75 -14.57 -2.56 -15.51
C GLY A 75 -13.33 -2.86 -16.33
#